data_AF-A0A1G2APA2-F1
#
_entry.id   AF-A0A1G2APA2-F1
#
_cell.length_a   1.000
_cell.length_b   1.000
_cell.length_c   1.000
_cell.angle_alpha   90.00
_cell.angle_beta   90.00
_cell.angle_gamma   90.00
#
_symmetry.space_group_name_H-M   'P 1'
#
loop_
_entity.id
_entity.type
_entity.pdbx_description
1 polymer ?
#
loop_
_entity_poly.entity_id
_entity_poly.type
_entity_poly.pdbx_seq_one_letter_code
_entity_poly.pdbx_strand_id
1 'polypeptide(L)'
;MNQKGFVNIIILIVVIVAIAGIGGYVALNRQSPSPGPAPTPTPTPNPIQNPSPTPTPTPTPKPKTEPTTSFTLPPITSKDSICILPYGNETNITDPNHPLVVESKQVVLGFGISEDYFNKHFKFLCAVADQPSHRQVRWQYTIGEFTTIIYDEIGFSGSTNIHGINNDLYGLTEIQKVISKTEAGQFMQSCIGDFKEARVGFVFPNGFDRRTSHAKPYLTASSVKEERGLDISWDVGNVNLQTGECIKGSGGVIHAPL
;
A
#
# COMPACT_ATOMS: atom_id res chain seq x y z
N MET A 1 -68.97 1.36 25.06
CA MET A 1 -67.90 1.22 26.07
C MET A 1 -67.48 2.61 26.50
N ASN A 2 -67.52 2.91 27.80
CA ASN A 2 -67.22 4.26 28.30
C ASN A 2 -65.75 4.61 28.05
N GLN A 3 -65.49 5.75 27.43
CA GLN A 3 -64.15 6.23 27.05
C GLN A 3 -63.15 6.19 28.22
N LYS A 4 -63.63 6.38 29.45
CA LYS A 4 -62.84 6.28 30.69
C LYS A 4 -62.37 4.86 31.00
N GLY A 5 -63.16 3.84 30.68
CA GLY A 5 -62.80 2.44 30.90
C GLY A 5 -61.73 1.95 29.91
N PHE A 6 -61.78 2.42 28.67
CA PHE A 6 -60.81 2.06 27.63
C PHE A 6 -59.41 2.66 27.92
N VAL A 7 -59.37 3.91 28.40
CA VAL A 7 -58.13 4.58 28.78
C VAL A 7 -57.45 3.88 29.96
N ASN A 8 -58.20 3.47 30.99
CA ASN A 8 -57.63 2.74 32.13
C ASN A 8 -57.05 1.37 31.74
N ILE A 9 -57.67 0.68 30.77
CA ILE A 9 -57.16 -0.59 30.26
C ILE A 9 -55.85 -0.39 29.49
N ILE A 10 -55.75 0.65 28.66
CA ILE A 10 -54.51 0.96 27.93
C ILE A 10 -53.38 1.31 28.90
N ILE A 11 -53.64 2.14 29.92
CA ILE A 11 -52.63 2.50 30.92
C ILE A 11 -52.13 1.27 31.68
N LEU A 12 -53.02 0.34 32.05
CA LEU A 12 -52.65 -0.89 32.73
C LEU A 12 -51.71 -1.76 31.87
N ILE A 13 -52.00 -1.90 30.57
CA ILE A 13 -51.17 -2.69 29.64
C ILE A 13 -49.78 -2.06 29.49
N VAL A 14 -49.69 -0.73 29.34
CA VAL A 14 -48.41 -0.02 29.21
C VAL A 14 -47.55 -0.20 30.46
N VAL A 15 -48.15 -0.14 31.65
CA VAL A 15 -47.42 -0.36 32.92
C VAL A 15 -46.91 -1.79 33.02
N ILE A 16 -47.68 -2.80 32.62
CA ILE A 16 -47.26 -4.21 32.65
C ILE A 16 -46.09 -4.45 31.69
N VAL A 17 -46.14 -3.89 30.47
CA VAL A 17 -45.06 -4.00 29.48
C VAL A 17 -43.78 -3.32 29.98
N ALA A 18 -43.90 -2.15 30.61
CA ALA A 18 -42.76 -1.44 31.19
C ALA A 18 -42.08 -2.23 32.32
N ILE A 19 -42.86 -2.85 33.22
CA ILE A 19 -42.32 -3.67 34.31
C ILE A 19 -41.62 -4.92 33.78
N ALA A 20 -42.21 -5.59 32.77
CA ALA A 20 -41.60 -6.76 32.13
C ALA A 20 -40.28 -6.40 31.39
N GLY A 21 -40.24 -5.25 30.73
CA GLY A 21 -39.05 -4.74 30.04
C GLY A 21 -37.89 -4.46 31.01
N ILE A 22 -38.16 -3.83 32.15
CA ILE A 22 -37.14 -3.55 33.18
C ILE A 22 -36.63 -4.85 33.82
N GLY A 23 -37.51 -5.82 34.10
CA GLY A 23 -37.13 -7.12 34.63
C GLY A 23 -36.22 -7.92 33.68
N GLY A 24 -36.54 -7.91 32.38
CA GLY A 24 -35.72 -8.56 31.34
C GLY A 24 -34.34 -7.92 31.16
N TYR A 25 -34.27 -6.59 31.19
CA TYR A 25 -33.01 -5.84 31.04
C TYR A 25 -32.02 -6.13 32.19
N VAL A 26 -32.51 -6.21 33.43
CA VAL A 26 -31.66 -6.49 34.61
C VAL A 26 -31.18 -7.95 34.63
N ALA A 27 -31.95 -8.89 34.10
CA ALA A 27 -31.55 -10.29 34.01
C ALA A 27 -30.44 -10.53 32.96
N LEU A 28 -30.50 -9.85 31.82
CA LEU A 28 -29.51 -10.00 30.74
C LEU A 28 -28.16 -9.36 31.07
N ASN A 29 -28.12 -8.32 31.89
CA ASN A 29 -26.87 -7.64 32.26
C ASN A 29 -26.11 -8.27 33.44
N ARG A 30 -26.60 -9.38 34.02
CA ARG A 30 -25.85 -10.15 35.04
C ARG A 30 -25.00 -11.26 34.40
N GLN A 31 -24.07 -10.89 33.52
CA GLN A 31 -22.97 -11.78 33.18
C GLN A 31 -21.98 -11.79 34.36
N SER A 32 -21.88 -12.94 35.04
CA SER A 32 -20.86 -13.16 36.06
C SER A 32 -19.48 -13.07 35.41
N PRO A 33 -18.51 -12.35 36.01
CA PRO A 33 -17.14 -12.34 35.50
C PRO A 33 -16.57 -13.75 35.54
N SER A 34 -16.07 -14.22 34.39
CA SER A 34 -15.32 -15.48 34.29
C SER A 34 -14.15 -15.47 35.27
N PRO A 35 -13.85 -16.58 35.98
CA PRO A 35 -12.65 -16.67 36.80
C PRO A 35 -11.41 -16.38 35.95
N GLY A 36 -10.58 -15.44 36.40
CA GLY A 36 -9.31 -15.14 35.74
C GLY A 36 -8.36 -16.33 35.81
N PRO A 37 -7.44 -16.49 34.84
CA PRO A 37 -6.47 -17.57 34.85
C PRO A 37 -5.57 -17.49 36.10
N ALA A 38 -5.32 -18.65 36.70
CA ALA A 38 -4.47 -18.78 37.88
C ALA A 38 -3.03 -18.34 37.58
N PRO A 39 -2.30 -17.74 38.54
CA PRO A 39 -0.94 -17.30 38.33
C PRO A 39 -0.01 -18.48 38.05
N THR A 40 0.69 -18.41 36.92
CA THR A 40 1.72 -19.36 36.52
C THR A 40 2.92 -19.27 37.48
N PRO A 41 3.44 -20.40 38.00
CA PRO A 41 4.59 -20.37 38.91
C PRO A 41 5.81 -19.75 38.23
N THR A 42 6.50 -18.90 38.96
CA THR A 42 7.72 -18.21 38.53
C THR A 42 8.85 -19.25 38.38
N PRO A 43 9.55 -19.32 37.23
CA PRO A 43 10.65 -20.27 37.06
C PRO A 43 11.81 -19.91 38.00
N THR A 44 12.29 -20.93 38.71
CA THR A 44 13.49 -20.88 39.56
C THR A 44 14.72 -20.57 38.71
N PRO A 45 15.63 -19.67 39.13
CA PRO A 45 16.83 -19.35 38.36
C PRO A 45 17.73 -20.58 38.20
N ASN A 46 17.99 -20.93 36.95
CA ASN A 46 18.90 -22.00 36.56
C ASN A 46 20.36 -21.57 36.84
N PRO A 47 21.24 -22.47 37.33
CA PRO A 47 22.63 -22.13 37.59
C PRO A 47 23.35 -21.60 36.35
N ILE A 48 24.04 -20.48 36.54
CA ILE A 48 24.87 -19.80 35.54
C ILE A 48 26.03 -20.73 35.18
N GLN A 49 26.01 -21.27 33.96
CA GLN A 49 27.19 -21.93 33.40
C GLN A 49 28.20 -20.86 32.97
N ASN A 50 29.43 -21.05 33.44
CA ASN A 50 30.60 -20.24 33.12
C ASN A 50 30.79 -20.17 31.59
N PRO A 51 30.92 -18.98 30.96
CA PRO A 51 31.09 -18.88 29.52
C PRO A 51 32.44 -19.49 29.11
N SER A 52 32.37 -20.52 28.25
CA SER A 52 33.52 -21.02 27.48
C SER A 52 34.08 -19.87 26.63
N PRO A 53 35.41 -19.76 26.46
CA PRO A 53 36.00 -18.72 25.62
C PRO A 53 35.41 -18.76 24.21
N THR A 54 34.84 -17.63 23.79
CA THR A 54 34.32 -17.41 22.45
C THR A 54 35.47 -17.53 21.46
N PRO A 55 35.36 -18.36 20.40
CA PRO A 55 36.38 -18.41 19.36
C PRO A 55 36.49 -17.03 18.72
N THR A 56 37.71 -16.52 18.62
CA THR A 56 38.04 -15.29 17.90
C THR A 56 37.46 -15.36 16.49
N PRO A 57 36.64 -14.39 16.05
CA PRO A 57 36.10 -14.41 14.70
C PRO A 57 37.26 -14.38 13.71
N THR A 58 37.37 -15.43 12.91
CA THR A 58 38.21 -15.44 11.72
C THR A 58 37.84 -14.21 10.89
N PRO A 59 38.81 -13.40 10.41
CA PRO A 59 38.50 -12.23 9.61
C PRO A 59 37.65 -12.66 8.42
N THR A 60 36.39 -12.21 8.42
CA THR A 60 35.50 -12.39 7.28
C THR A 60 36.19 -11.75 6.07
N PRO A 61 36.35 -12.47 4.95
CA PRO A 61 36.90 -11.89 3.74
C PRO A 61 36.13 -10.60 3.44
N LYS A 62 36.86 -9.49 3.31
CA LYS A 62 36.30 -8.22 2.85
C LYS A 62 35.45 -8.53 1.61
N PRO A 63 34.14 -8.17 1.58
CA PRO A 63 33.32 -8.39 0.41
C PRO A 63 34.10 -7.87 -0.80
N LYS A 64 34.39 -8.78 -1.74
CA LYS A 64 34.89 -8.39 -3.05
C LYS A 64 33.93 -7.31 -3.51
N THR A 65 34.44 -6.15 -3.89
CA THR A 65 33.67 -5.08 -4.51
C THR A 65 33.12 -5.64 -5.81
N GLU A 66 32.04 -6.41 -5.71
CA GLU A 66 31.22 -6.83 -6.82
C GLU A 66 30.68 -5.53 -7.43
N PRO A 67 30.61 -5.42 -8.76
CA PRO A 67 30.22 -4.18 -9.40
C PRO A 67 28.89 -3.78 -8.77
N THR A 68 28.85 -2.62 -8.12
CA THR A 68 27.58 -1.99 -7.78
C THR A 68 26.84 -1.87 -9.10
N THR A 69 25.90 -2.77 -9.38
CA THR A 69 25.02 -2.68 -10.54
C THR A 69 24.17 -1.46 -10.28
N SER A 70 24.73 -0.31 -10.65
CA SER A 70 24.04 0.97 -10.62
C SER A 70 22.98 0.90 -11.70
N PHE A 71 21.82 0.35 -11.35
CA PHE A 71 20.66 0.45 -12.21
C PHE A 71 20.23 1.90 -12.29
N THR A 72 19.85 2.33 -13.47
CA THR A 72 19.25 3.63 -13.68
C THR A 72 17.74 3.44 -13.67
N LEU A 73 17.06 4.07 -12.71
CA LEU A 73 15.62 4.23 -12.82
C LEU A 73 15.38 5.10 -14.05
N PRO A 74 14.36 4.81 -14.87
CA PRO A 74 14.04 5.63 -16.02
C PRO A 74 13.93 7.07 -15.54
N PRO A 75 14.61 8.03 -16.20
CA PRO A 75 14.42 9.42 -15.86
C PRO A 75 12.93 9.71 -16.02
N ILE A 76 12.36 10.35 -15.01
CA ILE A 76 11.08 11.01 -15.16
C ILE A 76 11.33 12.06 -16.23
N THR A 77 10.84 11.78 -17.45
CA THR A 77 11.05 12.63 -18.62
C THR A 77 10.52 14.04 -18.31
N SER A 78 10.91 15.06 -19.07
CA SER A 78 10.48 16.43 -18.75
C SER A 78 8.97 16.51 -18.61
N LYS A 79 8.45 17.49 -17.84
CA LYS A 79 7.00 17.75 -17.76
C LYS A 79 6.34 17.76 -19.14
N ASP A 80 7.06 18.20 -20.16
CA ASP A 80 6.59 18.27 -21.55
C ASP A 80 6.33 16.89 -22.17
N SER A 81 7.01 15.83 -21.72
CA SER A 81 6.71 14.44 -22.10
C SER A 81 5.65 13.80 -21.20
N ILE A 82 5.64 14.18 -19.91
CA ILE A 82 4.70 13.65 -18.92
C ILE A 82 3.33 14.31 -19.04
N CYS A 83 3.17 15.41 -19.76
CA CYS A 83 1.90 16.12 -19.89
C CYS A 83 1.46 16.22 -21.36
N ILE A 84 2.00 15.35 -22.22
CA ILE A 84 1.54 15.24 -23.60
C ILE A 84 0.10 14.78 -23.57
N LEU A 85 -0.72 15.51 -24.33
CA LEU A 85 -2.11 15.23 -24.59
C LEU A 85 -2.17 14.14 -25.67
N PRO A 86 -2.50 12.87 -25.35
CA PRO A 86 -2.46 11.78 -26.33
C PRO A 86 -3.39 12.02 -27.53
N TYR A 87 -4.45 12.81 -27.38
CA TYR A 87 -5.45 13.04 -28.43
C TYR A 87 -5.47 14.48 -28.99
N GLY A 88 -4.61 15.37 -28.51
CA GLY A 88 -4.38 16.71 -29.06
C GLY A 88 -5.52 17.73 -28.89
N ASN A 89 -6.70 17.31 -28.45
CA ASN A 89 -7.87 18.16 -28.19
C ASN A 89 -8.10 18.44 -26.69
N GLU A 90 -7.27 17.88 -25.81
CA GLU A 90 -7.38 18.06 -24.37
C GLU A 90 -6.85 19.40 -23.89
N THR A 91 -7.31 19.82 -22.71
CA THR A 91 -6.75 20.99 -22.02
C THR A 91 -5.71 20.53 -21.00
N ASN A 92 -4.48 21.03 -21.13
CA ASN A 92 -3.46 20.89 -20.10
C ASN A 92 -3.74 21.87 -18.95
N ILE A 93 -3.96 21.32 -17.76
CA ILE A 93 -4.20 22.05 -16.54
C ILE A 93 -2.90 22.08 -15.73
N THR A 94 -2.38 23.28 -15.51
CA THR A 94 -1.15 23.52 -14.73
C THR A 94 -1.41 24.24 -13.41
N ASP A 95 -2.64 24.69 -13.16
CA ASP A 95 -3.05 25.28 -11.89
C ASP A 95 -3.26 24.19 -10.83
N PRO A 96 -2.47 24.15 -9.73
CA PRO A 96 -2.66 23.19 -8.66
C PRO A 96 -3.98 23.37 -7.89
N ASN A 97 -4.66 24.51 -8.02
CA ASN A 97 -5.94 24.79 -7.36
C ASN A 97 -7.15 24.40 -8.21
N HIS A 98 -6.93 23.86 -9.42
CA HIS A 98 -8.02 23.40 -10.27
C HIS A 98 -8.84 22.31 -9.55
N PRO A 99 -10.19 22.31 -9.62
CA PRO A 99 -11.04 21.39 -8.86
C PRO A 99 -10.66 19.90 -8.98
N LEU A 100 -10.30 19.43 -10.18
CA LEU A 100 -9.84 18.04 -10.39
C LEU A 100 -8.57 17.71 -9.59
N VAL A 101 -7.64 18.66 -9.49
CA VAL A 101 -6.36 18.47 -8.78
C VAL A 101 -6.60 18.47 -7.28
N VAL A 102 -7.45 19.39 -6.80
CA VAL A 102 -7.86 19.45 -5.40
C VAL A 102 -8.58 18.16 -4.98
N GLU A 103 -9.51 17.67 -5.79
CA GLU A 103 -10.23 16.41 -5.53
C GLU A 103 -9.28 15.20 -5.49
N SER A 104 -8.38 15.09 -6.47
CA SER A 104 -7.34 14.05 -6.48
C SER A 104 -6.47 14.10 -5.22
N LYS A 105 -6.02 15.28 -4.79
CA LYS A 105 -5.29 15.46 -3.53
C LYS A 105 -6.12 14.99 -2.32
N GLN A 106 -7.41 15.31 -2.26
CA GLN A 106 -8.28 14.89 -1.14
C GLN A 106 -8.43 13.37 -1.08
N VAL A 107 -8.49 12.67 -2.22
CA VAL A 107 -8.50 11.20 -2.25
C VAL A 107 -7.21 10.63 -1.64
N VAL A 108 -6.06 11.19 -2.01
CA VAL A 108 -4.77 10.76 -1.46
C VAL A 108 -4.68 10.99 0.05
N LEU A 109 -5.11 12.15 0.53
CA LEU A 109 -5.18 12.45 1.97
C LEU A 109 -6.17 11.52 2.69
N GLY A 110 -7.25 11.13 2.01
CA GLY A 110 -8.26 10.19 2.51
C GLY A 110 -7.73 8.79 2.83
N PHE A 111 -6.52 8.42 2.39
CA PHE A 111 -5.85 7.18 2.79
C PHE A 111 -5.24 7.23 4.19
N GLY A 112 -5.23 8.39 4.85
CA GLY A 112 -4.73 8.56 6.20
C GLY A 112 -3.29 9.09 6.29
N ILE A 113 -2.76 9.67 5.21
CA ILE A 113 -1.50 10.41 5.25
C ILE A 113 -1.76 11.89 5.56
N SER A 114 -0.84 12.55 6.28
CA SER A 114 -0.96 13.97 6.58
C SER A 114 -0.73 14.85 5.36
N GLU A 115 -1.21 16.09 5.43
CA GLU A 115 -0.93 17.10 4.43
C GLU A 115 0.57 17.45 4.34
N ASP A 116 1.29 17.41 5.46
CA ASP A 116 2.75 17.61 5.49
C ASP A 116 3.48 16.50 4.74
N TYR A 117 3.07 15.25 4.96
CA TYR A 117 3.60 14.12 4.20
C TYR A 117 3.29 14.28 2.71
N PHE A 118 2.05 14.64 2.37
CA PHE A 118 1.67 14.88 0.98
C PHE A 118 2.55 15.95 0.33
N ASN A 119 2.69 17.12 0.96
CA ASN A 119 3.46 18.24 0.41
C ASN A 119 4.96 17.93 0.29
N LYS A 120 5.48 17.07 1.17
CA LYS A 120 6.88 16.63 1.14
C LYS A 120 7.16 15.62 0.03
N HIS A 121 6.21 14.72 -0.24
CA HIS A 121 6.44 13.53 -1.07
C HIS A 121 5.76 13.59 -2.44
N PHE A 122 4.71 14.39 -2.59
CA PHE A 122 3.96 14.55 -3.83
C PHE A 122 4.20 15.92 -4.44
N LYS A 123 4.45 15.92 -5.74
CA LYS A 123 4.56 17.14 -6.55
C LYS A 123 3.59 17.05 -7.71
N PHE A 124 2.70 18.03 -7.80
CA PHE A 124 1.81 18.17 -8.94
C PHE A 124 2.63 18.40 -10.22
N LEU A 125 2.41 17.56 -11.22
CA LEU A 125 3.03 17.73 -12.53
C LEU A 125 2.11 18.52 -13.45
N CYS A 126 0.93 17.97 -13.69
CA CYS A 126 -0.14 18.51 -14.53
C CYS A 126 -1.41 17.67 -14.36
N ALA A 127 -2.52 18.20 -14.86
CA ALA A 127 -3.74 17.47 -15.11
C ALA A 127 -4.18 17.67 -16.56
N VAL A 128 -5.01 16.76 -17.02
CA VAL A 128 -5.55 16.75 -18.38
C VAL A 128 -7.05 16.58 -18.28
N ALA A 129 -7.81 17.43 -18.99
CA ALA A 129 -9.25 17.31 -19.08
C ALA A 129 -9.74 17.69 -20.47
N ASP A 130 -10.57 16.83 -21.07
CA ASP A 130 -11.31 17.11 -22.31
C ASP A 130 -12.78 16.75 -22.13
N GLN A 131 -13.07 15.46 -21.96
CA GLN A 131 -14.40 14.89 -21.72
C GLN A 131 -14.45 14.24 -20.33
N PRO A 132 -15.64 14.03 -19.73
CA PRO A 132 -15.77 13.34 -18.43
C PRO A 132 -15.09 11.96 -18.38
N SER A 133 -14.95 11.29 -19.53
CA SER A 133 -14.32 9.98 -19.69
C SER A 133 -12.80 10.03 -19.82
N HIS A 134 -12.20 11.21 -19.99
CA HIS A 134 -10.76 11.37 -20.16
C HIS A 134 -10.22 12.54 -19.33
N ARG A 135 -10.19 12.30 -18.01
CA ARG A 135 -9.61 13.19 -17.02
C ARG A 135 -8.50 12.47 -16.29
N GLN A 136 -7.38 13.14 -16.10
CA GLN A 136 -6.25 12.56 -15.39
C GLN A 136 -5.50 13.60 -14.58
N VAL A 137 -5.02 13.23 -13.40
CA VAL A 137 -4.06 14.02 -12.62
C VAL A 137 -2.77 13.22 -12.50
N ARG A 138 -1.63 13.85 -12.77
CA ARG A 138 -0.30 13.21 -12.70
C ARG A 138 0.49 13.81 -11.54
N TRP A 139 0.86 12.95 -10.61
CA TRP A 139 1.67 13.31 -9.44
C TRP A 139 3.05 12.67 -9.55
N GLN A 140 4.12 13.45 -9.35
CA GLN A 140 5.41 12.88 -9.03
C GLN A 140 5.40 12.49 -7.55
N TYR A 141 5.74 11.23 -7.24
CA TYR A 141 5.91 10.74 -5.88
C TYR A 141 7.38 10.42 -5.62
N THR A 142 7.97 11.03 -4.60
CA THR A 142 9.37 10.83 -4.19
C THR A 142 9.44 10.27 -2.78
N ILE A 143 10.16 9.16 -2.57
CA ILE A 143 10.45 8.59 -1.25
C ILE A 143 11.92 8.12 -1.19
N GLY A 144 12.71 8.71 -0.29
CA GLY A 144 14.16 8.49 -0.27
C GLY A 144 14.80 8.87 -1.61
N GLU A 145 15.54 7.93 -2.22
CA GLU A 145 16.18 8.09 -3.54
C GLU A 145 15.28 7.67 -4.72
N PHE A 146 14.06 7.23 -4.42
CA PHE A 146 13.13 6.69 -5.40
C PHE A 146 12.12 7.74 -5.83
N THR A 147 11.88 7.83 -7.14
CA THR A 147 10.80 8.67 -7.68
C THR A 147 10.00 7.88 -8.70
N THR A 148 8.69 8.07 -8.71
CA THR A 148 7.76 7.52 -9.71
C THR A 148 6.67 8.53 -10.05
N ILE A 149 5.89 8.22 -11.08
CA ILE A 149 4.70 8.98 -11.45
C ILE A 149 3.47 8.17 -11.04
N ILE A 150 2.59 8.80 -10.28
CA ILE A 150 1.28 8.27 -9.93
C ILE A 150 0.24 8.93 -10.82
N TYR A 151 -0.58 8.10 -11.44
CA TYR A 151 -1.62 8.51 -12.35
C TYR A 151 -2.96 8.34 -11.65
N ASP A 152 -3.71 9.43 -11.53
CA ASP A 152 -5.10 9.39 -11.10
C ASP A 152 -5.99 9.52 -12.33
N GLU A 153 -6.47 8.39 -12.83
CA GLU A 153 -7.48 8.34 -13.90
C GLU A 153 -8.86 8.61 -13.31
N ILE A 154 -9.50 9.70 -13.71
CA ILE A 154 -10.73 10.18 -13.11
C ILE A 154 -11.91 9.85 -14.04
N GLY A 155 -12.53 8.71 -13.78
CA GLY A 155 -13.77 8.27 -14.41
C GLY A 155 -15.02 8.90 -13.77
N PHE A 156 -16.18 8.55 -14.29
CA PHE A 156 -17.46 9.03 -13.78
C PHE A 156 -18.44 7.87 -13.59
N SER A 157 -19.05 7.78 -12.41
CA SER A 157 -20.10 6.81 -12.10
C SER A 157 -21.25 7.50 -11.38
N GLY A 158 -22.40 7.58 -12.06
CA GLY A 158 -23.59 8.25 -11.54
C GLY A 158 -23.36 9.75 -11.36
N SER A 159 -23.12 10.19 -10.13
CA SER A 159 -22.80 11.57 -9.76
C SER A 159 -21.46 11.73 -9.06
N THR A 160 -20.63 10.67 -9.04
CA THR A 160 -19.38 10.62 -8.27
C THR A 160 -18.21 10.33 -9.19
N ASN A 161 -17.11 11.04 -8.99
CA ASN A 161 -15.86 10.75 -9.66
C ASN A 161 -15.24 9.48 -9.08
N ILE A 162 -14.81 8.59 -9.95
CA ILE A 162 -14.04 7.40 -9.56
C ILE A 162 -12.58 7.71 -9.86
N HIS A 163 -11.74 7.52 -8.86
CA HIS A 163 -10.31 7.83 -8.93
C HIS A 163 -9.49 6.54 -9.07
N GLY A 164 -8.77 6.42 -10.18
CA GLY A 164 -7.86 5.32 -10.48
C GLY A 164 -6.70 5.22 -9.50
N ILE A 165 -6.33 6.32 -8.83
CA ILE A 165 -5.29 6.32 -7.80
C ILE A 165 -5.59 5.39 -6.61
N ASN A 166 -6.86 5.01 -6.43
CA ASN A 166 -7.25 3.96 -5.49
C ASN A 166 -6.68 2.58 -5.85
N ASN A 167 -6.27 2.33 -7.09
CA ASN A 167 -5.65 1.06 -7.44
C ASN A 167 -4.16 1.04 -7.10
N ASP A 168 -3.53 2.20 -6.92
CA ASP A 168 -2.10 2.27 -6.62
C ASP A 168 -1.85 2.52 -5.13
N LEU A 169 -2.61 3.44 -4.52
CA LEU A 169 -2.29 3.99 -3.20
C LEU A 169 -3.27 3.59 -2.10
N TYR A 170 -4.14 2.61 -2.34
CA TYR A 170 -5.14 2.23 -1.36
C TYR A 170 -4.52 1.87 0.00
N GLY A 171 -4.97 2.54 1.05
CA GLY A 171 -4.47 2.34 2.41
C GLY A 171 -3.01 2.74 2.58
N LEU A 172 -2.45 3.59 1.72
CA LEU A 172 -1.10 4.13 1.92
C LEU A 172 -0.98 4.76 3.31
N THR A 173 0.06 4.38 4.02
CA THR A 173 0.45 5.00 5.30
C THR A 173 1.72 5.81 5.11
N GLU A 174 2.01 6.71 6.05
CA GLU A 174 3.23 7.51 5.98
C GLU A 174 4.49 6.64 6.11
N ILE A 175 5.25 6.56 5.03
CA ILE A 175 6.48 5.78 4.97
C ILE A 175 7.61 6.59 5.60
N GLN A 176 8.06 6.15 6.76
CA GLN A 176 9.10 6.85 7.52
C GLN A 176 10.51 6.64 6.94
N LYS A 177 10.75 5.45 6.41
CA LYS A 177 12.06 5.05 5.89
C LYS A 177 11.92 4.02 4.78
N VAL A 178 12.82 4.11 3.81
CA VAL A 178 13.08 3.09 2.80
C VAL A 178 14.56 2.74 2.82
N ILE A 179 14.92 1.55 2.32
CA ILE A 179 16.30 1.16 2.01
C ILE A 179 16.87 2.09 0.93
N SER A 180 18.19 2.16 0.80
CA SER A 180 18.84 2.91 -0.27
C SER A 180 18.63 2.27 -1.65
N LYS A 181 18.86 3.03 -2.71
CA LYS A 181 18.86 2.52 -4.08
C LYS A 181 19.89 1.41 -4.26
N THR A 182 21.07 1.55 -3.65
CA THR A 182 22.12 0.54 -3.69
C THR A 182 21.68 -0.78 -3.02
N GLU A 183 21.11 -0.71 -1.83
CA GLU A 183 20.59 -1.90 -1.12
C GLU A 183 19.48 -2.58 -1.92
N ALA A 184 18.53 -1.81 -2.46
CA ALA A 184 17.45 -2.36 -3.28
C ALA A 184 17.99 -3.09 -4.52
N GLY A 185 19.04 -2.55 -5.15
CA GLY A 185 19.71 -3.19 -6.27
C GLY A 185 20.39 -4.51 -5.90
N GLN A 186 21.04 -4.56 -4.73
CA GLN A 186 21.66 -5.78 -4.22
C GLN A 186 20.64 -6.88 -3.90
N PHE A 187 19.51 -6.51 -3.28
CA PHE A 187 18.40 -7.44 -3.06
C PHE A 187 17.80 -7.94 -4.37
N MET A 188 17.62 -7.05 -5.36
CA MET A 188 17.10 -7.43 -6.67
C MET A 188 18.05 -8.38 -7.40
N GLN A 189 19.34 -8.04 -7.43
CA GLN A 189 20.38 -8.88 -8.05
C GLN A 189 20.43 -10.27 -7.42
N SER A 190 20.37 -10.35 -6.09
CA SER A 190 20.34 -11.63 -5.36
C SER A 190 19.07 -12.43 -5.64
N CYS A 191 17.98 -11.76 -6.02
CA CYS A 191 16.67 -12.35 -6.23
C CYS A 191 16.47 -12.92 -7.63
N ILE A 192 16.86 -12.17 -8.67
CA ILE A 192 16.61 -12.54 -10.08
C ILE A 192 17.86 -12.52 -10.97
N GLY A 193 19.05 -12.33 -10.40
CA GLY A 193 20.28 -12.15 -11.16
C GLY A 193 20.36 -10.77 -11.81
N ASP A 194 21.10 -10.67 -12.92
CA ASP A 194 21.20 -9.42 -13.68
C ASP A 194 19.81 -8.96 -14.13
N PHE A 195 19.51 -7.69 -13.96
CA PHE A 195 18.19 -7.14 -14.20
C PHE A 195 18.21 -5.83 -14.98
N LYS A 196 17.06 -5.50 -15.57
CA LYS A 196 16.82 -4.30 -16.35
C LYS A 196 15.40 -3.76 -16.10
N GLU A 197 15.10 -2.61 -16.68
CA GLU A 197 13.75 -2.02 -16.66
C GLU A 197 13.20 -1.79 -15.24
N ALA A 198 14.11 -1.44 -14.33
CA ALA A 198 13.81 -1.17 -12.94
C ALA A 198 12.89 0.05 -12.80
N ARG A 199 11.77 -0.12 -12.10
CA ARG A 199 10.76 0.92 -11.88
C ARG A 199 10.19 0.82 -10.47
N VAL A 200 9.68 1.93 -9.96
CA VAL A 200 9.06 1.98 -8.64
C VAL A 200 7.55 1.96 -8.82
N GLY A 201 6.89 1.01 -8.16
CA GLY A 201 5.45 0.87 -8.17
C GLY A 201 4.92 0.56 -6.77
N PHE A 202 3.60 0.54 -6.65
CA PHE A 202 2.93 0.08 -5.45
C PHE A 202 2.33 -1.29 -5.74
N VAL A 203 2.56 -2.25 -4.84
CA VAL A 203 2.05 -3.60 -4.99
C VAL A 203 1.30 -3.97 -3.72
N PHE A 204 0.15 -4.62 -3.88
CA PHE A 204 -0.57 -5.21 -2.77
C PHE A 204 -0.01 -6.60 -2.47
N PRO A 205 0.31 -6.92 -1.20
CA PRO A 205 0.67 -8.28 -0.83
C PRO A 205 -0.49 -9.23 -1.14
N ASN A 206 -0.16 -10.50 -1.42
CA ASN A 206 -1.14 -11.56 -1.68
C ASN A 206 -2.20 -11.63 -0.58
N GLY A 207 -3.48 -11.82 -0.96
CA GLY A 207 -4.60 -11.82 0.00
C GLY A 207 -5.14 -10.42 0.31
N PHE A 208 -5.18 -9.53 -0.68
CA PHE A 208 -5.68 -8.17 -0.56
C PHE A 208 -7.05 -8.11 0.14
N ASP A 209 -7.09 -7.53 1.34
CA ASP A 209 -8.30 -7.13 2.05
C ASP A 209 -8.23 -5.62 2.23
N ARG A 210 -9.22 -4.91 1.68
CA ARG A 210 -9.35 -3.45 1.79
C ARG A 210 -9.39 -2.92 3.23
N ARG A 211 -9.59 -3.77 4.24
CA ARG A 211 -9.56 -3.33 5.65
C ARG A 211 -8.18 -3.42 6.30
N THR A 212 -7.29 -4.22 5.76
CA THR A 212 -6.00 -4.54 6.41
C THR A 212 -4.80 -4.41 5.48
N SER A 213 -5.02 -4.30 4.18
CA SER A 213 -3.97 -4.15 3.19
C SER A 213 -3.65 -2.67 2.98
N HIS A 214 -2.36 -2.35 3.13
CA HIS A 214 -1.80 -1.04 2.89
C HIS A 214 -0.90 -1.10 1.66
N ALA A 215 -1.03 -0.14 0.76
CA ALA A 215 -0.12 0.02 -0.36
C ALA A 215 1.33 0.15 0.15
N LYS A 216 2.23 -0.66 -0.40
CA LYS A 216 3.66 -0.63 -0.08
C LYS A 216 4.47 -0.36 -1.33
N PRO A 217 5.56 0.42 -1.24
CA PRO A 217 6.40 0.72 -2.37
C PRO A 217 7.36 -0.44 -2.67
N TYR A 218 7.46 -0.82 -3.94
CA TYR A 218 8.36 -1.85 -4.44
C TYR A 218 9.24 -1.32 -5.56
N LEU A 219 10.50 -1.77 -5.59
CA LEU A 219 11.31 -1.75 -6.80
C LEU A 219 10.97 -3.02 -7.60
N THR A 220 10.47 -2.85 -8.81
CA THR A 220 10.16 -3.94 -9.73
C THR A 220 11.14 -3.92 -10.88
N ALA A 221 11.68 -5.08 -11.26
CA ALA A 221 12.56 -5.23 -12.41
C ALA A 221 12.37 -6.59 -13.09
N SER A 222 12.79 -6.67 -14.35
CA SER A 222 12.82 -7.92 -15.12
C SER A 222 14.26 -8.43 -15.15
N SER A 223 14.45 -9.75 -15.05
CA SER A 223 15.77 -10.35 -15.29
C SER A 223 16.18 -10.08 -16.73
N VAL A 224 17.48 -10.10 -17.00
CA VAL A 224 17.96 -10.26 -18.38
C VAL A 224 17.39 -11.58 -18.91
N LYS A 225 16.90 -11.54 -20.16
CA LYS A 225 16.28 -12.71 -20.79
C LYS A 225 17.29 -13.84 -20.89
N GLU A 226 16.91 -15.02 -20.44
CA GLU A 226 17.70 -16.24 -20.62
C GLU A 226 17.20 -16.99 -21.86
N GLU A 227 18.12 -17.24 -22.79
CA GLU A 227 17.84 -17.98 -24.03
C GLU A 227 18.32 -19.42 -23.87
N ARG A 228 17.41 -20.39 -24.05
CA ARG A 228 17.73 -21.83 -24.10
C ARG A 228 17.10 -22.45 -25.34
N GLY A 229 17.90 -22.59 -26.40
CA GLY A 229 17.40 -23.04 -27.70
C GLY A 229 16.49 -21.98 -28.32
N LEU A 230 15.22 -22.31 -28.57
CA LEU A 230 14.21 -21.37 -29.08
C LEU A 230 13.41 -20.69 -27.96
N ASP A 231 13.65 -21.07 -26.70
CA ASP A 231 12.88 -20.56 -25.57
C ASP A 231 13.58 -19.36 -24.95
N ILE A 232 12.87 -18.25 -24.86
CA ILE A 232 13.30 -17.02 -24.20
C ILE A 232 12.46 -16.85 -22.94
N SER A 233 13.08 -16.95 -21.77
CA SER A 233 12.40 -16.78 -20.48
C SER A 233 12.97 -15.61 -19.68
N TRP A 234 12.15 -15.01 -18.83
CA TRP A 234 12.63 -14.02 -17.87
C TRP A 234 11.80 -14.07 -16.59
N ASP A 235 12.43 -13.64 -15.51
CA ASP A 235 11.83 -13.50 -14.20
C ASP A 235 11.46 -12.04 -13.92
N VAL A 236 10.53 -11.83 -13.01
CA VAL A 236 10.19 -10.51 -12.46
C VAL A 236 10.45 -10.53 -10.96
N GLY A 237 11.25 -9.59 -10.49
CA GLY A 237 11.52 -9.38 -9.07
C GLY A 237 10.78 -8.16 -8.56
N ASN A 238 10.28 -8.25 -7.32
CA ASN A 238 9.66 -7.14 -6.60
C ASN A 238 10.31 -7.03 -5.21
N VAL A 239 11.18 -6.03 -5.02
CA VAL A 239 11.85 -5.75 -3.75
C VAL A 239 11.04 -4.73 -2.96
N ASN A 240 10.57 -5.11 -1.77
CA ASN A 240 9.90 -4.20 -0.86
C ASN A 240 10.88 -3.12 -0.37
N LEU A 241 10.60 -1.85 -0.64
CA LEU A 241 11.53 -0.77 -0.32
C LEU A 241 11.63 -0.46 1.17
N GLN A 242 10.74 -0.98 2.02
CA GLN A 242 10.81 -0.80 3.47
C GLN A 242 11.60 -1.92 4.16
N THR A 243 11.56 -3.15 3.61
CA THR A 243 12.13 -4.34 4.27
C THR A 243 13.30 -4.98 3.52
N GLY A 244 13.45 -4.72 2.22
CA GLY A 244 14.40 -5.41 1.35
C GLY A 244 13.97 -6.82 0.91
N GLU A 245 12.82 -7.30 1.38
CA GLU A 245 12.28 -8.60 0.98
C GLU A 245 11.97 -8.61 -0.52
N CYS A 246 12.48 -9.61 -1.23
CA CYS A 246 12.20 -9.78 -2.66
C CYS A 246 11.23 -10.93 -2.92
N ILE A 247 10.25 -10.67 -3.78
CA ILE A 247 9.36 -11.68 -4.33
C ILE A 247 9.72 -11.90 -5.80
N LYS A 248 10.10 -13.14 -6.14
CA LYS A 248 10.37 -13.60 -7.50
C LYS A 248 9.12 -14.22 -8.12
N GLY A 249 8.76 -13.80 -9.33
CA GLY A 249 7.71 -14.39 -10.16
C GLY A 249 8.20 -14.64 -11.59
N SER A 250 7.47 -15.46 -12.36
CA SER A 250 7.78 -15.67 -13.78
C SER A 250 7.24 -14.50 -14.62
N GLY A 251 8.08 -13.95 -15.49
CA GLY A 251 7.69 -12.90 -16.44
C GLY A 251 7.10 -13.44 -17.74
N GLY A 252 7.37 -14.70 -18.07
CA GLY A 252 6.85 -15.38 -19.25
C GLY A 252 7.90 -16.22 -19.98
N VAL A 253 7.45 -16.98 -20.98
CA VAL A 253 8.28 -17.72 -21.93
C VAL A 253 7.80 -17.39 -23.34
N ILE A 254 8.71 -16.99 -24.22
CA ILE A 254 8.46 -16.86 -25.65
C ILE A 254 9.11 -18.05 -26.34
N HIS A 255 8.32 -18.81 -27.10
CA HIS A 255 8.81 -19.85 -28.00
C HIS A 255 9.03 -19.22 -29.37
N ALA A 256 10.27 -19.14 -29.83
CA ALA A 256 10.56 -18.68 -31.18
C ALA A 256 10.04 -19.72 -32.20
N PRO A 257 9.37 -19.28 -33.29
CA PRO A 257 8.92 -20.21 -34.33
C PRO A 257 10.13 -20.85 -35.03
N LEU A 258 10.01 -22.15 -35.30
CA LEU A 258 10.97 -22.96 -36.08
C LEU A 258 11.10 -22.48 -37.53
#